data_AF-A0A959WTT3-F1
#
_entry.id   AF-A0A959WTT3-F1
#
_cell.length_a   1.000
_cell.length_b   1.000
_cell.length_c   1.000
_cell.angle_alpha   90.00
_cell.angle_beta   90.00
_cell.angle_gamma   90.00
#
_symmetry.space_group_name_H-M   'P 1'
#
loop_
_entity.id
_entity.type
_entity.pdbx_description
1 polymer ?
#
loop_
_entity_poly.entity_id
_entity_poly.type
_entity_poly.pdbx_seq_one_letter_code
_entity_poly.pdbx_strand_id
1 'polypeptide(L)' 'MTPTAEPATTGRHALEGLRRAIAAGELRPGERVRQEEVAGALGVSIAPVREAL' A
#
# COMPACT_ATOMS: atom_id res chain seq x y z
N MET A 1 -13.54 7.50 -21.79
CA MET A 1 -13.47 6.25 -21.00
C MET A 1 -12.87 6.60 -19.65
N THR A 2 -13.73 6.86 -18.68
CA THR A 2 -13.39 7.17 -17.29
C THR A 2 -12.99 5.88 -16.59
N PRO A 3 -11.82 5.80 -15.91
CA PRO A 3 -11.45 4.58 -15.20
C PRO A 3 -12.37 4.40 -13.99
N THR A 4 -13.18 3.36 -14.04
CA THR A 4 -14.00 2.85 -12.95
C THR A 4 -13.10 2.50 -11.78
N ALA A 5 -13.31 3.16 -10.63
CA ALA A 5 -12.76 2.73 -9.35
C ALA A 5 -13.26 1.31 -9.04
N GLU A 6 -12.41 0.31 -9.24
CA GLU A 6 -12.63 -1.00 -8.62
C GLU A 6 -12.19 -0.94 -7.14
N PRO A 7 -12.99 -1.52 -6.22
CA PRO A 7 -13.56 -0.76 -5.11
C PRO A 7 -13.15 -1.34 -3.75
N ALA A 8 -12.61 -0.51 -2.83
CA ALA A 8 -12.28 -0.82 -1.42
C ALA A 8 -11.28 -1.98 -1.13
N THR A 9 -11.18 -2.99 -1.98
CA THR A 9 -10.35 -4.20 -1.78
C THR A 9 -8.87 -3.91 -2.00
N THR A 10 -8.52 -3.13 -3.02
CA THR A 10 -7.13 -2.78 -3.33
C THR A 10 -6.51 -1.91 -2.24
N GLY A 11 -7.24 -0.89 -1.74
CA GLY A 11 -6.80 -0.07 -0.61
C GLY A 11 -6.70 -0.87 0.69
N ARG A 12 -7.67 -1.76 0.95
CA ARG A 12 -7.61 -2.66 2.11
C ARG A 12 -6.43 -3.64 2.04
N HIS A 13 -6.14 -4.19 0.86
CA HIS A 13 -4.99 -5.05 0.62
C HIS A 13 -3.68 -4.27 0.84
N ALA A 14 -3.61 -3.02 0.38
CA ALA A 14 -2.48 -2.13 0.62
C ALA A 14 -2.26 -1.90 2.13
N LEU A 15 -3.32 -1.55 2.86
CA LEU A 15 -3.28 -1.32 4.31
C LEU A 15 -2.87 -2.58 5.10
N GLU A 16 -3.38 -3.75 4.72
CA GLU A 16 -3.07 -5.02 5.37
C GLU A 16 -1.64 -5.49 5.08
N GLY A 17 -1.14 -5.23 3.86
CA GLY A 17 0.27 -5.37 3.53
C GLY A 17 1.16 -4.48 4.40
N LEU A 18 0.83 -3.19 4.51
CA LEU A 18 1.58 -2.22 5.31
C LEU A 18 1.61 -2.61 6.79
N ARG A 19 0.48 -3.04 7.36
CA ARG A 19 0.39 -3.52 8.75
C ARG A 19 1.28 -4.73 9.01
N ARG A 20 1.33 -5.68 8.09
CA ARG A 20 2.21 -6.86 8.20
C ARG A 20 3.68 -6.48 8.15
N ALA A 21 4.07 -5.60 7.23
CA ALA A 21 5.45 -5.13 7.12
C ALA A 21 5.93 -4.40 8.39
N ILE A 22 5.05 -3.58 9.00
CA ILE A 22 5.35 -2.93 10.30
C ILE A 22 5.48 -3.98 11.41
N ALA A 23 4.54 -4.93 11.51
CA ALA A 23 4.56 -5.97 12.54
C ALA A 23 5.75 -6.93 12.41
N ALA A 24 6.21 -7.19 11.18
CA ALA A 24 7.39 -7.99 10.88
C ALA A 24 8.72 -7.24 11.11
N GLY A 25 8.68 -5.91 11.32
CA GLY A 25 9.86 -5.07 11.47
C GLY A 25 10.57 -4.75 10.15
N GLU A 26 9.94 -5.05 9.01
CA GLU A 26 10.40 -4.67 7.68
C GLU A 26 10.28 -3.16 7.44
N LEU A 27 9.28 -2.53 8.06
CA LEU A 27 9.14 -1.07 8.13
C LEU A 27 9.31 -0.62 9.58
N ARG A 28 10.35 0.17 9.84
CA ARG A 28 10.62 0.69 11.19
C ARG A 28 9.84 1.97 11.46
N PRO A 29 9.43 2.23 12.71
CA PRO A 29 8.87 3.53 13.10
C PRO A 29 9.82 4.67 12.73
N GLY A 30 9.30 5.69 12.04
CA GLY A 30 10.09 6.83 11.57
C GLY A 30 10.86 6.59 10.27
N GLU A 31 10.84 5.37 9.72
CA GLU A 31 11.38 5.08 8.40
C GLU A 31 10.45 5.63 7.31
N ARG A 32 11.04 6.19 6.25
CA ARG A 32 10.27 6.74 5.14
C ARG A 32 9.67 5.61 4.31
N VAL A 33 8.35 5.50 4.31
CA VAL A 33 7.64 4.56 3.42
C VAL A 33 7.75 5.01 1.97
N ARG A 34 8.45 4.23 1.15
CA ARG A 34 8.57 4.47 -0.30
C ARG A 34 7.37 3.85 -1.00
N GLN A 35 6.44 4.70 -1.46
CA GLN A 35 5.17 4.25 -2.04
C GLN A 35 5.35 3.34 -3.26
N GLU A 36 6.38 3.59 -4.06
CA GLU A 36 6.72 2.78 -5.24
C GLU A 36 7.17 1.37 -4.86
N GLU A 37 7.99 1.24 -3.82
CA GLU A 37 8.46 -0.06 -3.33
C GLU A 37 7.32 -0.86 -2.69
N VAL A 38 6.47 -0.20 -1.90
CA VAL A 38 5.28 -0.83 -1.31
C VAL A 38 4.29 -1.27 -2.39
N ALA A 39 4.05 -0.43 -3.40
CA ALA A 39 3.20 -0.77 -4.53
C ALA A 39 3.74 -1.99 -5.30
N GLY A 40 5.06 -2.02 -5.57
CA GLY A 40 5.74 -3.13 -6.21
C GLY A 40 5.67 -4.43 -5.40
N ALA A 41 5.91 -4.36 -4.08
CA ALA A 41 5.82 -5.51 -3.18
C ALA A 41 4.41 -6.10 -3.09
N LEU A 42 3.39 -5.24 -3.20
CA LEU A 42 1.97 -5.64 -3.11
C LEU A 42 1.33 -5.92 -4.47
N GLY A 43 2.05 -5.71 -5.58
CA GLY A 43 1.55 -5.93 -6.94
C GLY A 43 0.40 -4.99 -7.33
N VAL A 44 0.32 -3.81 -6.72
CA VAL A 44 -0.74 -2.82 -6.96
C VAL A 44 -0.17 -1.54 -7.57
N SER A 45 -1.04 -0.66 -8.05
CA SER A 45 -0.63 0.69 -8.45
C SER A 45 -0.30 1.57 -7.23
N ILE A 46 0.37 2.71 -7.46
CA ILE A 46 0.74 3.65 -6.39
C ILE A 46 -0.49 4.33 -5.77
N ALA A 47 -1.55 4.54 -6.54
CA ALA A 47 -2.79 5.22 -6.09
C ALA A 47 -3.37 4.65 -4.77
N PRO A 48 -3.65 3.34 -4.65
CA PRO A 48 -4.18 2.74 -3.41
C PRO A 48 -3.19 2.78 -2.24
N VAL A 49 -1.88 2.77 -2.50
CA VAL A 49 -0.86 2.92 -1.44
C VAL A 49 -0.90 4.32 -0.85
N ARG A 50 -1.11 5.33 -1.70
CA ARG A 50 -1.21 6.74 -1.28
C ARG A 50 -2.49 7.03 -0.50
N GLU A 51 -3.56 6.28 -0.71
CA GLU A 51 -4.80 6.38 0.09
C GLU A 51 -4.66 5.72 1.47
N ALA A 52 -3.73 4.79 1.63
CA ALA A 52 -3.51 4.04 2.87
C ALA A 52 -2.51 4.68 3.85
N LEU A 53 -1.72 5.67 3.38
CA LEU A 53 -0.73 6.43 4.16
C LEU A 53 -1.31 7.77 4.62
#